data_AF-A0A3M1JHE2-F1
#
_entry.id   AF-A0A3M1JHE2-F1
#
_cell.length_a   1.000
_cell.length_b   1.000
_cell.length_c   1.000
_cell.angle_alpha   90.00
_cell.angle_beta   90.00
_cell.angle_gamma   90.00
#
_symmetry.space_group_name_H-M   'P 1'
#
loop_
_entity.id
_entity.type
_entity.pdbx_description
1 polymer ?
#
loop_
_entity_poly.entity_id
_entity_poly.type
_entity_poly.pdbx_seq_one_letter_code
_entity_poly.pdbx_strand_id
1 'polypeptide(L)'
;MSIDRHLQEKIYRLETLRKYQAYYGPNTPNQILAEINQLESEIRRMLKADVTRPTPAAGSPAHSPYLPPKKKARKNAPRRTPKTQAKAAPRQPQPKRKSAAAQPSAFNTETVATLAVVSLVVVLGIIIFLIYLQFRSASAAAQAQSNTRANAVMLRPTFTPTTDPNAPPGAVVQPASANDSLLPPAHKEPTPIPTPVPTLTPSAVPLPTNTPTPPPTNTPAPTNTAPPPPPQPPTATSGPPTPTPGPSFPFSLAERGNREFQRTTYHAITVYVAIVSEGNIPIGGLKVVGDHSPSGAHVESGLSDWNWSVTNCLDCDYIKFGNLKFEPGPFEDGVWSVYVADEQGNQLSEAVPLTYSANPDQWVWDFLIFRKKG
;
A
#
# COMPACT_ATOMS: atom_id res chain seq x y z
N MET A 1 -32.74 1.82 2.57
CA MET A 1 -31.96 0.94 3.48
C MET A 1 -32.59 1.05 4.86
N SER A 2 -32.86 -0.05 5.58
CA SER A 2 -33.40 0.07 6.96
C SER A 2 -32.37 0.80 7.84
N ILE A 3 -32.83 1.67 8.74
CA ILE A 3 -31.99 2.36 9.73
C ILE A 3 -31.13 1.34 10.49
N ASP A 4 -31.70 0.16 10.78
CA ASP A 4 -31.01 -0.93 11.47
C ASP A 4 -29.77 -1.43 10.73
N ARG A 5 -29.82 -1.51 9.39
CA ARG A 5 -28.68 -2.00 8.60
C ARG A 5 -27.51 -1.04 8.65
N HIS A 6 -27.80 0.26 8.58
CA HIS A 6 -26.77 1.29 8.63
C HIS A 6 -26.14 1.40 10.02
N LEU A 7 -26.95 1.25 11.08
CA LEU A 7 -26.44 1.19 12.45
C LEU A 7 -25.52 -0.02 12.68
N GLN A 8 -25.93 -1.20 12.21
CA GLN A 8 -25.13 -2.43 12.30
C GLN A 8 -23.78 -2.31 11.56
N GLU A 9 -23.78 -1.70 10.37
CA GLU A 9 -22.56 -1.46 9.60
C GLU A 9 -21.57 -0.54 10.35
N LYS A 10 -22.07 0.54 10.96
CA LYS A 10 -21.22 1.45 11.75
C LYS A 10 -20.69 0.80 13.01
N ILE A 11 -21.50 -0.01 13.71
CA ILE A 11 -21.05 -0.77 14.89
C ILE A 11 -19.94 -1.74 14.49
N TYR A 12 -20.12 -2.50 13.42
CA TYR A 12 -19.12 -3.44 12.92
C TYR A 12 -17.81 -2.73 12.53
N ARG A 13 -17.89 -1.58 11.85
CA ARG A 13 -16.71 -0.76 11.52
C ARG A 13 -16.00 -0.27 12.77
N LEU A 14 -16.74 0.24 13.76
CA LEU A 14 -16.17 0.70 15.03
C LEU A 14 -15.45 -0.44 15.78
N GLU A 15 -16.04 -1.63 15.86
CA GLU A 15 -15.40 -2.79 16.49
C GLU A 15 -14.10 -3.18 15.78
N THR A 16 -14.08 -3.12 14.45
CA THR A 16 -12.89 -3.40 13.65
C THR A 16 -11.77 -2.39 13.94
N LEU A 17 -12.10 -1.09 13.99
CA LEU A 17 -11.13 -0.04 14.30
C LEU A 17 -10.64 -0.12 15.75
N ARG A 18 -11.49 -0.50 16.71
CA ARG A 18 -11.07 -0.71 18.09
C ARG A 18 -10.14 -1.92 18.25
N LYS A 19 -10.33 -3.00 17.47
CA LYS A 19 -9.36 -4.10 17.42
C LYS A 19 -8.02 -3.64 16.86
N TYR A 20 -8.06 -2.80 15.83
CA TYR A 20 -6.85 -2.16 15.29
C TYR A 20 -6.18 -1.30 16.37
N GLN A 21 -6.93 -0.42 17.06
CA GLN A 21 -6.40 0.38 18.16
C GLN A 21 -5.81 -0.48 19.30
N ALA A 22 -6.45 -1.60 19.65
CA ALA A 22 -5.94 -2.51 20.68
C ALA A 22 -4.61 -3.18 20.26
N TYR A 23 -4.44 -3.45 18.95
CA TYR A 23 -3.20 -4.01 18.41
C TYR A 23 -2.05 -2.99 18.39
N TYR A 24 -2.31 -1.74 18.00
CA TYR A 24 -1.28 -0.70 17.90
C TYR A 24 -1.07 0.11 19.20
N GLY A 25 -2.02 0.05 20.13
CA GLY A 25 -1.96 0.74 21.42
C GLY A 25 -1.75 2.25 21.26
N PRO A 26 -0.77 2.86 21.97
CA PRO A 26 -0.45 4.28 21.86
C PRO A 26 -0.01 4.72 20.46
N ASN A 27 0.45 3.78 19.62
CA ASN A 27 0.96 4.06 18.27
C ASN A 27 -0.14 3.99 17.20
N THR A 28 -1.41 3.95 17.60
CA THR A 28 -2.51 3.93 16.64
C THR A 28 -2.51 5.24 15.83
N PRO A 29 -2.55 5.20 14.49
CA PRO A 29 -2.53 6.40 13.66
C PRO A 29 -3.64 7.39 14.06
N ASN A 30 -3.32 8.69 14.08
CA ASN A 30 -4.26 9.74 14.49
C ASN A 30 -5.56 9.74 13.66
N GLN A 31 -5.49 9.35 12.39
CA GLN A 31 -6.66 9.21 11.51
C GLN A 31 -7.62 8.12 12.00
N ILE A 32 -7.09 6.98 12.44
CA ILE A 32 -7.90 5.88 13.00
C ILE A 32 -8.55 6.31 14.31
N LEU A 33 -7.82 7.02 15.18
CA LEU A 33 -8.40 7.61 16.40
C LEU A 33 -9.54 8.59 16.08
N ALA A 34 -9.35 9.44 15.06
CA ALA A 34 -10.37 10.39 14.63
C ALA A 34 -11.61 9.66 14.09
N GLU A 35 -11.43 8.61 13.28
CA GLU A 35 -12.53 7.79 12.74
C GLU A 35 -13.31 7.07 13.86
N ILE A 36 -12.60 6.50 14.85
CA ILE A 36 -13.22 5.87 16.04
C ILE A 36 -14.10 6.90 16.76
N ASN A 37 -13.54 8.08 17.08
CA ASN A 37 -14.27 9.13 17.79
C ASN A 37 -15.50 9.61 16.98
N GLN A 38 -15.36 9.74 15.66
CA GLN A 38 -16.45 10.12 14.78
C GLN A 38 -17.56 9.06 14.78
N LEU A 39 -17.24 7.79 14.57
CA LEU A 39 -18.20 6.69 14.55
C LEU A 39 -18.93 6.54 15.88
N GLU A 40 -18.21 6.67 17.01
CA GLU A 40 -18.83 6.65 18.34
C GLU A 40 -19.85 7.77 18.51
N SER A 41 -19.52 8.99 18.06
CA SER A 41 -20.42 10.12 18.13
C SER A 41 -21.67 9.93 17.27
N GLU A 42 -21.52 9.33 16.09
CA GLU A 42 -22.60 9.10 15.14
C GLU A 42 -23.55 7.99 15.60
N ILE A 43 -23.00 6.87 16.09
CA ILE A 43 -23.78 5.78 16.69
C ILE A 43 -24.60 6.32 17.87
N ARG A 44 -24.01 7.15 18.74
CA ARG A 44 -24.76 7.80 19.84
C ARG A 44 -25.89 8.69 19.34
N ARG A 45 -25.70 9.42 18.23
CA ARG A 45 -26.77 10.23 17.62
C ARG A 45 -27.89 9.36 17.06
N MET A 46 -27.56 8.28 16.36
CA MET A 46 -28.55 7.36 15.79
C MET A 46 -29.40 6.69 16.88
N LEU A 47 -28.77 6.22 17.96
CA LEU A 47 -29.49 5.61 19.09
C LEU A 47 -30.42 6.61 19.80
N LYS A 48 -30.01 7.88 19.95
CA LYS A 48 -30.89 8.92 20.52
C LYS A 48 -32.07 9.25 19.62
N ALA A 49 -31.85 9.33 18.31
CA ALA A 49 -32.90 9.63 17.35
C ALA A 49 -34.01 8.57 17.35
N ASP A 50 -33.65 7.30 17.53
CA ASP A 50 -34.62 6.20 17.56
C ASP A 50 -35.49 6.20 18.84
N VAL A 51 -34.90 6.58 19.98
CA VAL A 51 -35.63 6.75 21.25
C VAL A 51 -36.66 7.88 21.17
N THR A 52 -36.39 8.92 20.38
CA THR A 52 -37.31 10.06 20.22
C THR A 52 -38.43 9.82 19.19
N ARG A 53 -38.45 8.66 18.52
CA ARG A 53 -39.52 8.37 17.57
C ARG A 53 -40.80 8.09 18.36
N PRO A 54 -41.85 8.94 18.25
CA PRO A 54 -43.09 8.71 18.98
C PRO A 54 -43.64 7.36 18.56
N THR A 55 -43.76 6.45 19.53
CA THR A 55 -44.43 5.17 19.33
C THR A 55 -45.81 5.49 18.76
N PRO A 56 -46.18 4.98 17.58
CA PRO A 56 -47.51 5.23 17.04
C PRO A 56 -48.51 4.78 18.09
N ALA A 57 -49.28 5.74 18.60
CA ALA A 57 -50.29 5.49 19.62
C ALA A 57 -51.14 4.31 19.15
N ALA A 58 -51.14 3.24 19.95
CA ALA A 58 -51.89 2.04 19.66
C ALA A 58 -53.36 2.44 19.49
N GLY A 59 -53.82 2.50 18.24
CA GLY A 59 -55.23 2.65 17.94
C GLY A 59 -55.96 1.48 18.56
N SER A 60 -56.92 1.78 19.45
CA SER A 60 -57.77 0.80 20.13
C SER A 60 -58.23 -0.30 19.17
N PRO A 61 -58.07 -1.59 19.53
CA PRO A 61 -58.71 -2.66 18.80
C PRO A 61 -60.22 -2.54 19.01
N ALA A 62 -60.95 -2.16 17.97
CA ALA A 62 -62.39 -2.32 17.94
C ALA A 62 -62.71 -3.81 18.09
N HIS A 63 -63.45 -4.14 19.15
CA HIS A 63 -64.02 -5.45 19.44
C HIS A 63 -64.64 -6.08 18.18
N SER A 64 -64.05 -7.17 17.70
CA SER A 64 -64.71 -8.11 16.81
C SER A 64 -65.21 -9.30 17.63
N PRO A 65 -66.52 -9.61 17.64
CA PRO A 65 -67.06 -10.68 18.46
C PRO A 65 -66.62 -12.07 17.98
N TYR A 66 -66.23 -12.86 18.96
CA TYR A 66 -65.87 -14.27 18.91
C TYR A 66 -66.85 -15.12 18.07
N LEU A 67 -66.34 -15.80 17.05
CA LEU A 67 -66.97 -16.99 16.46
C LEU A 67 -66.05 -18.20 16.72
N PRO A 68 -66.57 -19.31 17.27
CA PRO A 68 -65.74 -20.44 17.68
C PRO A 68 -65.20 -21.24 16.49
N PRO A 69 -64.00 -21.84 16.61
CA PRO A 69 -63.34 -22.52 15.51
C PRO A 69 -63.92 -23.92 15.27
N LYS A 70 -64.42 -24.15 14.05
CA LYS A 70 -64.67 -25.50 13.53
C LYS A 70 -63.33 -26.19 13.27
N LYS A 71 -63.04 -27.25 14.03
CA LYS A 71 -62.02 -28.26 13.72
C LYS A 71 -62.25 -28.81 12.32
N LYS A 72 -61.31 -28.63 11.41
CA LYS A 72 -61.10 -29.55 10.28
C LYS A 72 -59.62 -29.90 10.20
N ALA A 73 -59.37 -31.18 10.48
CA ALA A 73 -58.18 -31.88 10.05
C ALA A 73 -57.99 -31.72 8.53
N ARG A 74 -56.74 -31.84 8.06
CA ARG A 74 -56.28 -32.93 7.16
C ARG A 74 -55.20 -32.46 6.17
N LYS A 75 -54.12 -33.25 6.13
CA LYS A 75 -53.25 -33.66 5.00
C LYS A 75 -52.34 -32.64 4.28
N ASN A 76 -51.05 -32.85 4.49
CA ASN A 76 -50.03 -33.26 3.52
C ASN A 76 -50.20 -32.94 2.01
N ALA A 77 -49.10 -32.42 1.47
CA ALA A 77 -48.50 -32.66 0.13
C ALA A 77 -48.86 -31.66 -1.01
N PRO A 78 -48.14 -31.66 -2.17
CA PRO A 78 -47.22 -30.58 -2.53
C PRO A 78 -47.41 -29.99 -3.96
N ARG A 79 -46.54 -29.03 -4.31
CA ARG A 79 -46.01 -28.72 -5.67
C ARG A 79 -46.86 -27.82 -6.60
N ARG A 80 -46.10 -26.98 -7.33
CA ARG A 80 -46.31 -26.36 -8.66
C ARG A 80 -46.64 -24.85 -8.72
N THR A 81 -45.66 -24.10 -9.23
CA THR A 81 -45.79 -22.93 -10.14
C THR A 81 -46.67 -23.28 -11.37
N PRO A 82 -47.37 -22.34 -12.05
CA PRO A 82 -46.72 -21.33 -12.93
C PRO A 82 -47.45 -19.98 -13.15
N LYS A 83 -46.73 -19.09 -13.86
CA LYS A 83 -47.09 -17.88 -14.64
C LYS A 83 -48.59 -17.64 -14.92
N THR A 84 -49.03 -16.38 -15.00
CA THR A 84 -49.38 -15.67 -16.27
C THR A 84 -49.92 -14.25 -16.01
N GLN A 85 -49.57 -13.34 -16.93
CA GLN A 85 -50.05 -11.99 -17.15
C GLN A 85 -51.59 -11.86 -17.16
N ALA A 86 -52.12 -10.68 -16.83
CA ALA A 86 -52.74 -9.78 -17.81
C ALA A 86 -53.79 -8.84 -17.19
N LYS A 87 -53.88 -7.68 -17.84
CA LYS A 87 -55.11 -7.02 -18.29
C LYS A 87 -55.67 -5.87 -17.44
N ALA A 88 -55.70 -4.74 -18.13
CA ALA A 88 -56.23 -3.45 -17.76
C ALA A 88 -57.76 -3.33 -17.97
N ALA A 89 -58.28 -2.21 -17.48
CA ALA A 89 -59.57 -1.52 -17.73
C ALA A 89 -60.70 -1.78 -16.73
N PRO A 90 -61.73 -0.90 -16.60
CA PRO A 90 -61.83 0.53 -16.93
C PRO A 90 -62.40 1.43 -15.79
N ARG A 91 -62.33 2.74 -16.01
CA ARG A 91 -62.94 3.86 -15.24
C ARG A 91 -64.46 3.82 -15.18
N GLN A 92 -65.04 4.30 -14.06
CA GLN A 92 -66.30 5.07 -13.97
C GLN A 92 -66.50 5.62 -12.52
N PRO A 93 -67.44 6.54 -12.22
CA PRO A 93 -67.37 7.99 -12.47
C PRO A 93 -67.37 8.82 -11.16
N GLN A 94 -66.83 10.04 -11.23
CA GLN A 94 -66.82 11.01 -10.11
C GLN A 94 -68.22 11.62 -9.84
N PRO A 95 -68.59 11.84 -8.58
CA PRO A 95 -69.67 12.75 -8.22
C PRO A 95 -69.17 14.20 -8.16
N LYS A 96 -69.88 15.08 -8.89
CA LYS A 96 -69.75 16.54 -8.81
C LYS A 96 -69.89 17.00 -7.36
N ARG A 97 -68.84 17.61 -6.81
CA ARG A 97 -68.93 18.37 -5.56
C ARG A 97 -68.51 19.82 -5.77
N LYS A 98 -69.41 20.67 -5.27
CA LYS A 98 -69.52 22.12 -5.37
C LYS A 98 -68.20 22.85 -5.09
N SER A 99 -67.95 23.86 -5.92
CA SER A 99 -66.95 24.90 -5.72
C SER A 99 -67.14 25.55 -4.34
N ALA A 100 -66.19 25.31 -3.44
CA ALA A 100 -66.01 26.06 -2.22
C ALA A 100 -64.82 26.99 -2.44
N ALA A 101 -65.05 28.29 -2.24
CA ALA A 101 -64.05 29.33 -2.33
C ALA A 101 -62.82 28.97 -1.48
N ALA A 102 -61.65 28.97 -2.12
CA ALA A 102 -60.37 28.75 -1.47
C ALA A 102 -60.09 29.91 -0.50
N GLN A 103 -60.23 29.65 0.80
CA GLN A 103 -59.63 30.50 1.80
C GLN A 103 -58.10 30.30 1.75
N PRO A 104 -57.29 31.38 1.77
CA PRO A 104 -55.84 31.25 1.85
C PRO A 104 -55.50 30.55 3.16
N SER A 105 -54.99 29.33 3.07
CA SER A 105 -54.48 28.59 4.21
C SER A 105 -53.37 29.42 4.84
N ALA A 106 -53.61 29.90 6.07
CA ALA A 106 -52.57 30.47 6.90
C ALA A 106 -51.43 29.44 6.96
N PHE A 107 -50.27 29.79 6.40
CA PHE A 107 -49.08 28.97 6.56
C PHE A 107 -48.75 28.93 8.04
N ASN A 108 -48.88 27.74 8.63
CA ASN A 108 -48.51 27.53 10.02
C ASN A 108 -47.06 27.97 10.22
N THR A 109 -46.81 28.81 11.22
CA THR A 109 -45.48 29.32 11.58
C THR A 109 -44.44 28.20 11.71
N GLU A 110 -44.86 27.00 12.14
CA GLU A 110 -44.03 25.80 12.21
C GLU A 110 -43.52 25.30 10.86
N THR A 111 -44.32 25.42 9.79
CA THR A 111 -43.92 25.05 8.44
C THR A 111 -42.84 26.00 7.91
N VAL A 112 -42.98 27.29 8.19
CA VAL A 112 -41.98 28.31 7.82
C VAL A 112 -40.67 28.10 8.59
N ALA A 113 -40.75 27.82 9.88
CA ALA A 113 -39.57 27.52 10.70
C ALA A 113 -38.83 26.27 10.24
N THR A 114 -39.55 25.20 9.90
CA THR A 114 -38.95 23.95 9.39
C THR A 114 -38.24 24.18 8.05
N LEU A 115 -38.88 24.91 7.13
CA LEU A 115 -38.26 25.26 5.85
C LEU A 115 -36.98 26.08 6.03
N ALA A 116 -36.97 27.04 6.96
CA ALA A 116 -35.78 27.85 7.26
C ALA A 116 -34.60 26.99 7.78
N VAL A 117 -34.85 26.03 8.67
CA VAL A 117 -33.80 25.13 9.18
C VAL A 117 -33.25 24.23 8.09
N VAL A 118 -34.12 23.65 7.24
CA VAL A 118 -33.68 22.81 6.12
C VAL A 118 -32.83 23.62 5.14
N SER A 119 -33.25 24.84 4.80
CA SER A 119 -32.46 25.74 3.94
C SER A 119 -31.10 26.07 4.56
N LEU A 120 -31.01 26.32 5.88
CA LEU A 120 -29.75 26.60 6.56
C LEU A 120 -28.76 25.42 6.50
N VAL A 121 -29.24 24.19 6.71
CA VAL A 121 -28.41 22.98 6.65
C VAL A 121 -27.88 22.75 5.23
N VAL A 122 -28.70 22.98 4.20
CA VAL A 122 -28.27 22.85 2.80
C VAL A 122 -27.21 23.89 2.46
N VAL A 123 -27.39 25.15 2.87
CA VAL A 123 -26.40 26.21 2.63
C VAL A 123 -25.08 25.92 3.34
N LEU A 124 -25.10 25.48 4.60
CA LEU A 124 -23.89 25.07 5.32
C LEU A 124 -23.18 23.89 4.65
N GLY A 125 -23.93 22.89 4.18
CA GLY A 125 -23.39 21.76 3.43
C GLY A 125 -22.67 22.18 2.14
N ILE A 126 -23.28 23.11 1.38
CA ILE A 126 -22.66 23.67 0.16
C ILE A 126 -21.37 24.44 0.51
N ILE A 127 -21.37 25.25 1.57
CA ILE A 127 -20.17 26.00 1.99
C ILE A 127 -19.03 25.05 2.36
N ILE A 128 -19.30 24.01 3.17
CA ILE A 128 -18.28 23.01 3.54
C ILE A 128 -17.74 22.28 2.31
N PHE A 129 -18.61 21.92 1.38
CA PHE A 129 -18.22 21.26 0.13
C PHE A 129 -17.34 22.16 -0.76
N LEU A 130 -17.65 23.46 -0.86
CA LEU A 130 -16.84 24.43 -1.59
C LEU A 130 -15.47 24.64 -0.93
N ILE A 131 -15.40 24.70 0.40
CA ILE A 131 -14.12 24.78 1.15
C ILE A 131 -13.28 23.52 0.87
N TYR A 132 -13.90 22.33 0.90
CA TYR A 132 -13.23 21.07 0.59
C TYR A 132 -12.67 21.05 -0.85
N LEU A 133 -13.45 21.53 -1.83
CA LEU A 133 -13.00 21.66 -3.22
C LEU A 133 -11.80 22.62 -3.36
N GLN A 134 -11.84 23.77 -2.67
CA GLN A 134 -10.71 24.71 -2.65
C GLN A 134 -9.46 24.06 -2.06
N PHE A 135 -9.60 23.35 -0.94
CA PHE A 135 -8.48 22.66 -0.30
C PHE A 135 -7.87 21.56 -1.20
N ARG A 136 -8.72 20.76 -1.87
CA ARG A 136 -8.26 19.73 -2.81
C ARG A 136 -7.52 20.33 -4.01
N SER A 137 -7.98 21.48 -4.52
CA SER A 137 -7.33 22.15 -5.65
C SER A 137 -5.95 22.73 -5.29
N ALA A 138 -5.79 23.25 -4.07
CA ALA A 138 -4.51 23.74 -3.57
C ALA A 138 -3.48 22.61 -3.41
N SER A 139 -3.91 21.45 -2.89
CA SER A 139 -3.03 20.27 -2.74
C SER A 139 -2.54 19.72 -4.08
N ALA A 140 -3.41 19.68 -5.09
CA ALA A 140 -3.04 19.23 -6.43
C ALA A 140 -2.02 20.18 -7.10
N ALA A 141 -2.17 21.49 -6.92
CA ALA A 141 -1.22 22.47 -7.43
C ALA A 141 0.16 22.41 -6.73
N ALA A 142 0.17 22.16 -5.41
CA ALA A 142 1.42 21.99 -4.65
C ALA A 142 2.20 20.74 -5.10
N GLN A 143 1.51 19.64 -5.40
CA GLN A 143 2.14 18.42 -5.94
C GLN A 143 2.66 18.61 -7.37
N ALA A 144 1.95 19.38 -8.21
CA ALA A 144 2.41 19.68 -9.57
C ALA A 144 3.70 20.51 -9.59
N GLN A 145 3.85 21.48 -8.69
CA GLN A 145 5.06 22.30 -8.57
C GLN A 145 6.27 21.52 -8.04
N SER A 146 6.06 20.55 -7.15
CA SER A 146 7.12 19.64 -6.69
C SER A 146 7.68 18.80 -7.85
N ASN A 147 6.81 18.26 -8.71
CA ASN A 147 7.23 17.44 -9.85
C ASN A 147 7.87 18.25 -10.99
N THR A 148 7.54 19.53 -11.16
CA THR A 148 8.23 20.37 -12.16
C THR A 148 9.62 20.82 -11.69
N ARG A 149 9.82 21.02 -10.39
CA ARG A 149 11.13 21.39 -9.84
C ARG A 149 12.13 20.23 -9.84
N ALA A 150 11.65 18.99 -9.71
CA ALA A 150 12.46 17.78 -9.85
C ALA A 150 12.91 17.51 -11.31
N ASN A 151 12.11 17.91 -12.31
CA ASN A 151 12.39 17.66 -13.72
C ASN A 151 13.02 18.84 -14.49
N ALA A 152 13.17 20.01 -13.86
CA ALA A 152 13.81 21.18 -14.49
C ALA A 152 15.35 21.24 -14.33
N VAL A 153 15.98 20.24 -13.71
CA VAL A 153 17.44 20.18 -13.53
C VAL A 153 18.02 19.00 -14.33
N MET A 154 17.78 18.97 -15.65
CA MET A 154 18.58 18.13 -16.55
C MET A 154 18.65 18.65 -17.99
N LEU A 155 18.72 19.97 -18.19
CA LEU A 155 19.30 20.53 -19.42
C LEU A 155 20.68 21.07 -19.08
N ARG A 156 21.65 20.16 -19.09
CA ARG A 156 23.07 20.47 -19.00
C ARG A 156 23.46 21.15 -20.32
N PRO A 157 23.83 22.45 -20.34
CA PRO A 157 24.35 23.05 -21.55
C PRO A 157 25.69 22.38 -21.88
N THR A 158 25.75 21.72 -23.04
CA THR A 158 27.02 21.25 -23.61
C THR A 158 27.83 22.49 -23.99
N PHE A 159 28.72 22.91 -23.09
CA PHE A 159 29.79 23.84 -23.45
C PHE A 159 30.88 23.03 -24.13
N THR A 160 30.99 23.16 -25.45
CA THR A 160 32.17 22.75 -26.19
C THR A 160 33.27 23.77 -25.88
N PRO A 161 34.38 23.41 -25.21
CA PRO A 161 35.49 24.32 -25.05
C PRO A 161 36.18 24.47 -26.41
N THR A 162 36.05 25.64 -27.03
CA THR A 162 36.93 26.05 -28.13
C THR A 162 38.29 26.34 -27.51
N THR A 163 39.22 25.40 -27.58
CA THR A 163 40.62 25.64 -27.28
C THR A 163 41.22 26.48 -28.40
N ASP A 164 41.55 27.74 -28.09
CA ASP A 164 42.41 28.59 -28.90
C ASP A 164 43.84 28.02 -28.84
N PRO A 165 44.42 27.55 -29.97
CA PRO A 165 45.72 26.89 -29.98
C PRO A 165 46.93 27.81 -29.74
N ASN A 166 46.74 29.12 -29.48
CA ASN A 166 47.85 30.06 -29.31
C ASN A 166 47.97 30.73 -27.92
N ALA A 167 47.24 30.28 -26.90
CA ALA A 167 47.35 30.87 -25.56
C ALA A 167 48.59 30.34 -24.79
N PRO A 168 49.54 31.19 -24.35
CA PRO A 168 50.68 30.76 -23.56
C PRO A 168 50.27 30.29 -22.14
N PRO A 169 50.99 29.32 -21.56
CA PRO A 169 50.63 28.74 -20.27
C PRO A 169 50.90 29.71 -19.13
N GLY A 170 49.84 30.21 -18.47
CA GLY A 170 49.96 30.94 -17.19
C GLY A 170 49.05 32.14 -16.95
N ALA A 171 48.19 32.55 -17.89
CA ALA A 171 47.34 33.73 -17.68
C ALA A 171 46.01 33.37 -16.98
N VAL A 172 45.93 33.62 -15.68
CA VAL A 172 44.66 33.65 -14.92
C VAL A 172 43.91 34.92 -15.33
N VAL A 173 42.81 34.77 -16.08
CA VAL A 173 41.93 35.88 -16.46
C VAL A 173 41.01 36.19 -15.27
N GLN A 174 41.23 37.34 -14.64
CA GLN A 174 40.36 37.92 -13.62
C GLN A 174 39.29 38.80 -14.31
N PRO A 175 37.98 38.52 -14.15
CA PRO A 175 36.96 39.39 -14.72
C PRO A 175 36.80 40.68 -13.91
N ALA A 176 36.78 41.79 -14.64
CA ALA A 176 36.65 43.15 -14.12
C ALA A 176 35.26 43.42 -13.52
N SER A 177 35.29 44.21 -12.46
CA SER A 177 34.16 44.74 -11.69
C SER A 177 33.52 45.94 -12.39
N ALA A 178 32.19 45.99 -12.46
CA ALA A 178 31.43 47.23 -12.64
C ALA A 178 29.99 47.09 -12.13
N ASN A 179 29.71 47.84 -11.05
CA ASN A 179 28.56 48.72 -10.81
C ASN A 179 27.84 48.55 -9.47
N ASP A 180 27.93 49.66 -8.73
CA ASP A 180 27.18 50.09 -7.56
C ASP A 180 25.66 49.88 -7.70
N SER A 181 25.07 49.30 -6.66
CA SER A 181 23.72 49.68 -6.22
C SER A 181 23.55 49.36 -4.73
N LEU A 182 23.31 50.41 -3.94
CA LEU A 182 23.25 50.41 -2.48
C LEU A 182 21.96 49.74 -1.97
N LEU A 183 22.09 48.57 -1.33
CA LEU A 183 21.07 47.95 -0.47
C LEU A 183 21.71 47.34 0.80
N PRO A 184 20.97 47.28 1.93
CA PRO A 184 21.50 47.03 3.28
C PRO A 184 21.98 45.58 3.51
N PRO A 185 22.81 45.31 4.54
CA PRO A 185 23.67 44.14 4.59
C PRO A 185 22.88 42.86 4.88
N ALA A 186 22.76 42.00 3.85
CA ALA A 186 22.40 40.60 4.03
C ALA A 186 23.59 39.86 4.64
N HIS A 187 23.31 39.08 5.68
CA HIS A 187 24.24 38.20 6.36
C HIS A 187 24.91 37.28 5.33
N LYS A 188 26.22 37.46 5.09
CA LYS A 188 26.96 36.63 4.14
C LYS A 188 27.09 35.22 4.70
N GLU A 189 26.30 34.32 4.13
CA GLU A 189 26.47 32.89 4.28
C GLU A 189 27.79 32.48 3.59
N PRO A 190 28.66 31.69 4.24
CA PRO A 190 29.95 31.32 3.69
C PRO A 190 29.75 30.52 2.39
N THR A 191 30.34 31.04 1.31
CA THR A 191 30.34 30.40 -0.01
C THR A 191 31.01 29.03 0.12
N PRO A 192 30.34 27.92 -0.23
CA PRO A 192 30.94 26.60 -0.16
C PRO A 192 32.13 26.53 -1.11
N ILE A 193 33.30 26.16 -0.57
CA ILE A 193 34.51 25.90 -1.34
C ILE A 193 34.20 24.72 -2.27
N PRO A 194 34.45 24.84 -3.59
CA PRO A 194 34.20 23.75 -4.51
C PRO A 194 35.12 22.57 -4.17
N THR A 195 34.52 21.46 -3.75
CA THR A 195 35.20 20.18 -3.57
C THR A 195 35.74 19.72 -4.93
N PRO A 196 37.04 19.41 -5.08
CA PRO A 196 37.58 18.92 -6.34
C PRO A 196 36.88 17.62 -6.73
N VAL A 197 36.27 17.62 -7.92
CA VAL A 197 35.65 16.43 -8.50
C VAL A 197 36.77 15.46 -8.88
N PRO A 198 36.79 14.21 -8.37
CA PRO A 198 37.79 13.24 -8.78
C PRO A 198 37.62 12.92 -10.26
N THR A 199 38.63 13.26 -11.06
CA THR A 199 38.73 12.84 -12.46
C THR A 199 38.91 11.33 -12.50
N LEU A 200 37.87 10.61 -12.91
CA LEU A 200 37.97 9.17 -13.15
C LEU A 200 38.85 8.93 -14.37
N THR A 201 40.09 8.51 -14.13
CA THR A 201 40.99 8.02 -15.17
C THR A 201 40.34 6.78 -15.81
N PRO A 202 40.13 6.74 -17.14
CA PRO A 202 39.57 5.56 -17.79
C PRO A 202 40.52 4.37 -17.59
N SER A 203 40.05 3.37 -16.84
CA SER A 203 40.74 2.10 -16.68
C SER A 203 40.69 1.37 -18.02
N ALA A 204 41.88 1.06 -18.57
CA ALA A 204 41.99 0.31 -19.81
C ALA A 204 41.27 -1.03 -19.69
N VAL A 205 40.34 -1.28 -20.61
CA VAL A 205 39.68 -2.58 -20.77
C VAL A 205 40.77 -3.59 -21.18
N PRO A 206 41.01 -4.68 -20.41
CA PRO A 206 41.98 -5.68 -20.82
C PRO A 206 41.50 -6.34 -22.12
N LEU A 207 42.36 -6.28 -23.14
CA LEU A 207 42.18 -6.97 -24.41
C LEU A 207 42.03 -8.48 -24.14
N PRO A 208 41.06 -9.18 -24.76
CA PRO A 208 40.86 -10.60 -24.53
C PRO A 208 42.12 -11.37 -24.93
N THR A 209 42.78 -11.98 -23.93
CA THR A 209 43.90 -12.88 -24.14
C THR A 209 43.36 -14.15 -24.81
N ASN A 210 43.89 -14.46 -25.99
CA ASN A 210 43.62 -15.73 -26.67
C ASN A 210 44.14 -16.88 -25.79
N THR A 211 43.25 -17.49 -25.00
CA THR A 211 43.56 -18.72 -24.28
C THR A 211 43.78 -19.84 -25.31
N PRO A 212 44.97 -20.45 -25.40
CA PRO A 212 45.23 -21.50 -26.36
C PRO A 212 44.34 -22.71 -26.08
N THR A 213 43.61 -23.17 -27.10
CA THR A 213 42.87 -24.42 -27.08
C THR A 213 43.84 -25.56 -26.73
N PRO A 214 43.57 -26.38 -25.70
CA PRO A 214 44.44 -27.48 -25.35
C PRO A 214 44.51 -28.50 -26.50
N PRO A 215 45.68 -29.10 -26.78
CA PRO A 215 45.84 -30.10 -27.82
C PRO A 215 45.02 -31.36 -27.51
N PRO A 216 44.62 -32.13 -28.54
CA PRO A 216 43.83 -33.34 -28.35
C PRO A 216 44.57 -34.34 -27.45
N THR A 217 43.90 -34.75 -26.37
CA THR A 217 44.40 -35.76 -25.44
C THR A 217 44.55 -37.09 -26.17
N ASN A 218 45.74 -37.68 -26.14
CA ASN A 218 46.00 -39.00 -26.72
C ASN A 218 45.11 -40.05 -26.06
N THR A 219 44.33 -40.77 -26.88
CA THR A 219 43.56 -41.94 -26.48
C THR A 219 44.49 -43.02 -25.91
N PRO A 220 44.32 -43.46 -24.65
CA PRO A 220 45.13 -44.54 -24.09
C PRO A 220 44.93 -45.85 -24.87
N ALA A 221 46.03 -46.53 -25.17
CA ALA A 221 46.01 -47.86 -25.76
C ALA A 221 45.36 -48.88 -24.79
N PRO A 222 44.65 -49.91 -25.31
CA PRO A 222 44.01 -50.91 -24.47
C PRO A 222 45.05 -51.65 -23.64
N THR A 223 44.97 -51.48 -22.33
CA THR A 223 45.82 -52.21 -21.37
C THR A 223 45.24 -53.61 -21.21
N ASN A 224 46.06 -54.64 -21.43
CA ASN A 224 45.72 -56.03 -21.15
C ASN A 224 45.26 -56.15 -19.70
N THR A 225 43.95 -56.30 -19.52
CA THR A 225 43.32 -56.37 -18.21
C THR A 225 43.48 -57.79 -17.69
N ALA A 226 44.15 -57.95 -16.55
CA ALA A 226 44.23 -59.23 -15.86
C ALA A 226 42.82 -59.74 -15.48
N PRO A 227 42.61 -61.06 -15.35
CA PRO A 227 41.34 -61.64 -14.95
C PRO A 227 40.86 -61.00 -13.63
N PRO A 228 39.57 -60.64 -13.51
CA PRO A 228 39.07 -59.97 -12.33
C PRO A 228 39.25 -60.87 -11.09
N PRO A 229 39.72 -60.31 -9.96
CA PRO A 229 39.76 -61.05 -8.71
C PRO A 229 38.34 -61.49 -8.31
N PRO A 230 38.21 -62.60 -7.56
CA PRO A 230 36.92 -63.12 -7.12
C PRO A 230 36.10 -62.04 -6.41
N PRO A 231 34.76 -62.02 -6.59
CA PRO A 231 33.91 -60.98 -6.04
C PRO A 231 34.09 -60.92 -4.53
N GLN A 232 34.59 -59.79 -4.02
CA GLN A 232 34.64 -59.54 -2.60
C GLN A 232 33.20 -59.51 -2.05
N PRO A 233 32.97 -60.05 -0.83
CA PRO A 233 31.68 -59.93 -0.17
C PRO A 233 31.25 -58.47 -0.13
N PRO A 234 29.94 -58.16 -0.33
CA PRO A 234 29.45 -56.79 -0.35
C PRO A 234 29.89 -56.09 0.93
N THR A 235 30.80 -55.13 0.78
CA THR A 235 31.21 -54.25 1.87
C THR A 235 29.96 -53.47 2.25
N ALA A 236 29.58 -53.51 3.53
CA ALA A 236 28.39 -52.84 4.02
C ALA A 236 28.42 -51.38 3.55
N THR A 237 27.51 -51.03 2.64
CA THR A 237 27.34 -49.66 2.18
C THR A 237 27.06 -48.81 3.41
N SER A 238 28.00 -47.94 3.77
CA SER A 238 27.79 -46.95 4.83
C SER A 238 26.48 -46.25 4.56
N GLY A 239 25.59 -46.20 5.56
CA GLY A 239 24.30 -45.55 5.44
C GLY A 239 24.45 -44.13 4.88
N PRO A 240 23.39 -43.58 4.25
CA PRO A 240 23.44 -42.23 3.72
C PRO A 240 23.97 -41.27 4.80
N PRO A 241 24.91 -40.39 4.45
CA PRO A 241 25.50 -39.48 5.43
C PRO A 241 24.39 -38.72 6.14
N THR A 242 24.44 -38.69 7.47
CA THR A 242 23.54 -37.85 8.26
C THR A 242 23.68 -36.41 7.73
N PRO A 243 22.59 -35.76 7.33
CA PRO A 243 22.67 -34.40 6.81
C PRO A 243 23.29 -33.51 7.89
N THR A 244 24.34 -32.77 7.52
CA THR A 244 24.92 -31.74 8.38
C THR A 244 23.81 -30.76 8.75
N PRO A 245 23.58 -30.47 10.05
CA PRO A 245 22.60 -29.48 10.45
C PRO A 245 22.84 -28.16 9.71
N GLY A 246 21.78 -27.63 9.10
CA GLY A 246 21.84 -26.31 8.47
C GLY A 246 22.12 -25.21 9.50
N PRO A 247 22.55 -24.02 9.06
CA PRO A 247 22.71 -22.88 9.96
C PRO A 247 21.40 -22.56 10.68
N SER A 248 21.49 -22.30 11.98
CA SER A 248 20.34 -21.85 12.78
C SER A 248 20.31 -20.33 12.82
N PHE A 249 19.27 -19.76 12.22
CA PHE A 249 19.08 -18.31 12.17
C PHE A 249 18.13 -17.81 13.27
N PRO A 250 18.42 -16.67 13.92
CA PRO A 250 17.57 -16.09 14.95
C PRO A 250 16.28 -15.48 14.43
N PHE A 251 16.13 -15.27 13.11
CA PHE A 251 14.87 -14.83 12.49
C PHE A 251 14.33 -15.89 11.53
N SER A 252 13.01 -15.93 11.39
CA SER A 252 12.30 -16.69 10.36
C SER A 252 11.28 -15.80 9.65
N LEU A 253 11.01 -16.12 8.37
CA LEU A 253 9.91 -15.53 7.64
C LEU A 253 8.59 -15.95 8.29
N ALA A 254 7.85 -14.99 8.84
CA ALA A 254 6.55 -15.19 9.47
C ALA A 254 5.39 -14.93 8.52
N GLU A 255 5.55 -13.99 7.58
CA GLU A 255 4.52 -13.67 6.60
C GLU A 255 5.16 -13.23 5.28
N ARG A 256 4.54 -13.65 4.18
CA ARG A 256 4.71 -13.05 2.85
C ARG A 256 3.35 -12.51 2.40
N GLY A 257 3.31 -11.26 1.97
CA GLY A 257 2.09 -10.63 1.46
C GLY A 257 1.56 -11.33 0.20
N ASN A 258 0.25 -11.22 -0.06
CA ASN A 258 -0.37 -11.83 -1.24
C ASN A 258 -0.12 -10.95 -2.48
N ARG A 259 0.67 -11.45 -3.42
CA ARG A 259 1.03 -10.78 -4.68
C ARG A 259 -0.14 -10.41 -5.58
N GLU A 260 -1.30 -11.03 -5.43
CA GLU A 260 -2.51 -10.68 -6.20
C GLU A 260 -2.94 -9.22 -5.98
N PHE A 261 -2.67 -8.66 -4.78
CA PHE A 261 -3.03 -7.29 -4.41
C PHE A 261 -1.85 -6.31 -4.52
N GLN A 262 -0.73 -6.74 -5.09
CA GLN A 262 0.54 -6.01 -5.01
C GLN A 262 1.00 -5.44 -6.34
N ARG A 263 0.12 -5.28 -7.33
CA ARG A 263 0.49 -4.62 -8.58
C ARG A 263 0.98 -3.20 -8.34
N THR A 264 2.00 -2.81 -9.10
CA THR A 264 2.56 -1.45 -9.03
C THR A 264 2.77 -0.88 -10.43
N THR A 265 2.66 0.44 -10.53
CA THR A 265 3.09 1.20 -11.72
C THR A 265 4.44 1.87 -11.49
N TYR A 266 5.06 1.64 -10.33
CA TYR A 266 6.39 2.16 -10.03
C TYR A 266 7.43 1.37 -10.82
N HIS A 267 8.42 2.06 -11.37
CA HIS A 267 9.43 1.48 -12.26
C HIS A 267 10.61 0.85 -11.51
N ALA A 268 10.55 0.85 -10.17
CA ALA A 268 11.54 0.23 -9.29
C ALA A 268 10.87 -0.82 -8.41
N ILE A 269 11.61 -1.89 -8.13
CA ILE A 269 11.21 -2.92 -7.18
C ILE A 269 11.15 -2.28 -5.80
N THR A 270 10.05 -2.51 -5.09
CA THR A 270 9.89 -2.07 -3.70
C THR A 270 9.45 -3.25 -2.84
N VAL A 271 10.23 -3.52 -1.81
CA VAL A 271 9.90 -4.51 -0.79
C VAL A 271 9.71 -3.80 0.55
N TYR A 272 8.51 -3.88 1.10
CA TYR A 272 8.21 -3.39 2.43
C TYR A 272 8.50 -4.50 3.43
N VAL A 273 9.30 -4.21 4.45
CA VAL A 273 9.74 -5.24 5.40
C VAL A 273 9.40 -4.81 6.82
N ALA A 274 8.86 -5.77 7.58
CA ALA A 274 8.70 -5.68 9.02
C ALA A 274 9.68 -6.66 9.68
N ILE A 275 10.65 -6.14 10.41
CA ILE A 275 11.54 -6.95 11.26
C ILE A 275 11.08 -6.78 12.70
N VAL A 276 10.58 -7.85 13.30
CA VAL A 276 9.86 -7.77 14.58
C VAL A 276 10.32 -8.82 15.59
N SER A 277 10.10 -8.51 16.87
CA SER A 277 10.19 -9.47 17.96
C SER A 277 9.06 -10.52 17.87
N GLU A 278 9.10 -11.51 18.74
CA GLU A 278 8.00 -12.47 18.90
C GLU A 278 6.65 -11.77 19.17
N GLY A 279 6.64 -10.73 20.00
CA GLY A 279 5.46 -9.89 20.29
C GLY A 279 5.05 -8.89 19.19
N ASN A 280 5.54 -9.04 17.95
CA ASN A 280 5.29 -8.11 16.83
C ASN A 280 5.72 -6.64 17.10
N ILE A 281 6.76 -6.44 17.91
CA ILE A 281 7.34 -5.11 18.17
C ILE A 281 8.45 -4.87 17.14
N PRO A 282 8.46 -3.74 16.40
CA PRO A 282 9.54 -3.39 15.48
C PRO A 282 10.91 -3.43 16.16
N ILE A 283 11.87 -4.06 15.49
CA ILE A 283 13.27 -4.11 15.89
C ILE A 283 14.07 -3.20 14.95
N GLY A 284 14.72 -2.19 15.52
CA GLY A 284 15.60 -1.29 14.78
C GLY A 284 17.04 -1.81 14.69
N GLY A 285 17.85 -1.16 13.84
CA GLY A 285 19.30 -1.44 13.73
C GLY A 285 19.67 -2.70 12.95
N LEU A 286 18.71 -3.28 12.21
CA LEU A 286 18.94 -4.42 11.32
C LEU A 286 18.76 -3.96 9.88
N LYS A 287 19.34 -4.66 8.91
CA LYS A 287 19.14 -4.36 7.49
C LYS A 287 18.62 -5.57 6.74
N VAL A 288 18.08 -5.30 5.57
CA VAL A 288 17.75 -6.32 4.58
C VAL A 288 18.77 -6.25 3.46
N VAL A 289 19.25 -7.42 3.08
CA VAL A 289 20.20 -7.64 1.99
C VAL A 289 19.51 -8.46 0.91
N GLY A 290 19.77 -8.14 -0.35
CA GLY A 290 19.30 -8.90 -1.50
C GLY A 290 20.44 -9.24 -2.44
N ASP A 291 20.49 -10.51 -2.84
CA ASP A 291 21.39 -11.02 -3.87
C ASP A 291 20.58 -11.43 -5.11
N HIS A 292 20.89 -10.86 -6.27
CA HIS A 292 20.18 -11.14 -7.51
C HIS A 292 20.84 -12.24 -8.32
N SER A 293 20.01 -13.14 -8.85
CA SER A 293 20.38 -14.10 -9.89
C SER A 293 19.54 -13.87 -11.13
N PRO A 294 20.14 -13.73 -12.33
CA PRO A 294 21.51 -14.11 -12.67
C PRO A 294 22.56 -12.98 -12.62
N SER A 295 22.18 -11.72 -12.35
CA SER A 295 23.12 -10.59 -12.52
C SER A 295 24.26 -10.57 -11.49
N GLY A 296 24.09 -11.25 -10.35
CA GLY A 296 25.03 -11.20 -9.23
C GLY A 296 25.01 -9.87 -8.49
N ALA A 297 24.02 -9.01 -8.74
CA ALA A 297 23.88 -7.75 -8.03
C ALA A 297 23.64 -7.99 -6.54
N HIS A 298 24.30 -7.19 -5.71
CA HIS A 298 24.18 -7.22 -4.26
C HIS A 298 23.75 -5.84 -3.78
N VAL A 299 22.65 -5.76 -3.04
CA VAL A 299 22.12 -4.49 -2.53
C VAL A 299 21.75 -4.65 -1.06
N GLU A 300 22.08 -3.63 -0.27
CA GLU A 300 21.68 -3.51 1.12
C GLU A 300 20.71 -2.33 1.28
N SER A 301 19.72 -2.49 2.15
CA SER A 301 18.90 -1.37 2.61
C SER A 301 19.59 -0.58 3.71
N GLY A 302 19.00 0.56 4.09
CA GLY A 302 19.33 1.23 5.35
C GLY A 302 18.98 0.37 6.57
N LEU A 303 19.30 0.86 7.76
CA LEU A 303 18.90 0.20 9.00
C LEU A 303 17.39 0.37 9.25
N SER A 304 16.77 -0.65 9.82
CA SER A 304 15.38 -0.65 10.23
C SER A 304 15.14 0.31 11.38
N ASP A 305 13.94 0.89 11.41
CA ASP A 305 13.52 1.77 12.48
C ASP A 305 12.95 0.99 13.68
N TRP A 306 12.95 1.65 14.83
CA TRP A 306 12.32 1.16 16.07
C TRP A 306 10.81 1.38 16.11
N ASN A 307 10.23 1.92 15.04
CA ASN A 307 8.80 2.19 14.88
C ASN A 307 8.31 1.74 13.49
N TRP A 308 7.00 1.74 13.31
CA TRP A 308 6.37 1.49 12.01
C TRP A 308 6.52 2.73 11.11
N SER A 309 7.66 2.86 10.44
CA SER A 309 8.03 4.05 9.68
C SER A 309 7.64 4.00 8.20
N VAL A 310 7.36 2.82 7.67
CA VAL A 310 7.04 2.64 6.25
C VAL A 310 5.67 2.02 6.05
N THR A 311 4.97 2.50 5.04
CA THR A 311 3.69 1.96 4.60
C THR A 311 3.69 1.87 3.09
N ASN A 312 3.05 0.84 2.54
CA ASN A 312 2.99 0.64 1.10
C ASN A 312 2.11 1.69 0.39
N CYS A 313 1.07 2.14 1.07
CA CYS A 313 0.08 3.07 0.54
C CYS A 313 -0.86 3.50 1.66
N LEU A 314 -1.24 4.79 1.68
CA LEU A 314 -2.19 5.32 2.68
C LEU A 314 -3.67 5.13 2.28
N ASP A 315 -3.96 5.01 0.98
CA ASP A 315 -5.33 5.01 0.43
C ASP A 315 -5.67 3.73 -0.35
N CYS A 316 -5.04 2.60 -0.01
CA CYS A 316 -5.24 1.33 -0.71
C CYS A 316 -6.08 0.35 0.12
N ASP A 317 -6.81 -0.54 -0.56
CA ASP A 317 -7.60 -1.59 0.12
C ASP A 317 -6.71 -2.63 0.83
N TYR A 318 -5.42 -2.69 0.47
CA TYR A 318 -4.43 -3.60 1.03
C TYR A 318 -3.24 -2.83 1.61
N ILE A 319 -3.34 -2.47 2.88
CA ILE A 319 -2.33 -1.68 3.60
C ILE A 319 -1.41 -2.61 4.40
N LYS A 320 -0.11 -2.39 4.26
CA LYS A 320 0.96 -3.04 5.02
C LYS A 320 1.84 -1.99 5.66
N PHE A 321 2.27 -2.29 6.89
CA PHE A 321 3.19 -1.47 7.67
C PHE A 321 4.47 -2.26 7.90
N GLY A 322 5.59 -1.59 7.70
CA GLY A 322 6.93 -2.11 7.98
C GLY A 322 7.73 -1.09 8.78
N ASN A 323 8.94 -1.46 9.12
CA ASN A 323 9.94 -0.58 9.71
C ASN A 323 11.19 -0.47 8.82
N LEU A 324 11.11 -0.95 7.58
CA LEU A 324 12.18 -0.91 6.61
C LEU A 324 11.65 -1.00 5.17
N LYS A 325 12.25 -0.24 4.27
CA LYS A 325 11.99 -0.31 2.81
C LYS A 325 13.27 -0.76 2.10
N PHE A 326 13.16 -1.76 1.25
CA PHE A 326 14.25 -2.26 0.42
C PHE A 326 13.92 -2.02 -1.07
N GLU A 327 14.82 -1.33 -1.77
CA GLU A 327 14.66 -0.93 -3.17
C GLU A 327 15.92 -1.33 -3.96
N PRO A 328 16.00 -2.56 -4.47
CA PRO A 328 17.21 -3.04 -5.14
C PRO A 328 17.48 -2.38 -6.50
N GLY A 329 16.51 -1.66 -7.05
CA GLY A 329 16.63 -0.96 -8.34
C GLY A 329 15.43 -1.18 -9.26
N PRO A 330 15.60 -0.96 -10.57
CA PRO A 330 14.55 -1.19 -11.56
C PRO A 330 14.15 -2.67 -11.66
N PHE A 331 12.99 -2.94 -12.25
CA PHE A 331 12.56 -4.31 -12.53
C PHE A 331 13.47 -4.97 -13.58
N GLU A 332 14.04 -6.11 -13.21
CA GLU A 332 14.80 -7.00 -14.09
C GLU A 332 14.31 -8.45 -13.92
N ASP A 333 14.47 -9.26 -14.97
CA ASP A 333 14.10 -10.67 -14.92
C ASP A 333 15.08 -11.45 -14.04
N GLY A 334 14.57 -12.15 -13.04
CA GLY A 334 15.38 -12.99 -12.17
C GLY A 334 14.80 -13.19 -10.78
N VAL A 335 15.66 -13.62 -9.86
CA VAL A 335 15.30 -13.91 -8.46
C VAL A 335 16.20 -13.11 -7.54
N TRP A 336 15.58 -12.30 -6.69
CA TRP A 336 16.23 -11.65 -5.55
C TRP A 336 16.11 -12.55 -4.32
N SER A 337 17.24 -12.98 -3.77
CA SER A 337 17.32 -13.74 -2.52
C SER A 337 17.46 -12.77 -1.36
N VAL A 338 16.37 -12.51 -0.65
CA VAL A 338 16.29 -11.45 0.36
C VAL A 338 16.37 -12.01 1.78
N TYR A 339 17.24 -11.46 2.64
CA TYR A 339 17.41 -11.89 4.03
C TYR A 339 17.68 -10.72 4.97
N VAL A 340 17.46 -10.95 6.26
CA VAL A 340 17.84 -10.02 7.34
C VAL A 340 19.31 -10.21 7.66
N ALA A 341 20.02 -9.11 7.89
CA ALA A 341 21.38 -9.07 8.40
C ALA A 341 21.51 -8.05 9.54
N ASP A 342 22.55 -8.19 10.36
CA ASP A 342 22.94 -7.13 11.29
C ASP A 342 23.62 -5.95 10.57
N GLU A 343 23.99 -4.91 11.32
CA GLU A 343 24.69 -3.74 10.80
C GLU A 343 26.01 -4.11 10.10
N GLN A 344 26.69 -5.15 10.58
CA GLN A 344 27.96 -5.65 10.05
C GLN A 344 27.78 -6.54 8.81
N GLY A 345 26.54 -6.87 8.42
CA GLY A 345 26.24 -7.73 7.28
C GLY A 345 26.21 -9.22 7.57
N ASN A 346 26.26 -9.65 8.84
CA ASN A 346 26.09 -11.06 9.18
C ASN A 346 24.63 -11.47 8.99
N GLN A 347 24.38 -12.54 8.24
CA GLN A 347 23.05 -13.03 7.95
C GLN A 347 22.36 -13.59 9.21
N LEU A 348 21.12 -13.13 9.44
CA LEU A 348 20.29 -13.44 10.60
C LEU A 348 18.99 -14.17 10.27
N SER A 349 18.68 -14.38 9.00
CA SER A 349 17.53 -15.17 8.53
C SER A 349 17.90 -16.04 7.33
N GLU A 350 17.09 -17.06 7.06
CA GLU A 350 17.14 -17.71 5.75
C GLU A 350 16.81 -16.72 4.62
N ALA A 351 17.35 -16.98 3.42
CA ALA A 351 17.07 -16.19 2.24
C ALA A 351 15.70 -16.52 1.65
N VAL A 352 14.97 -15.48 1.29
CA VAL A 352 13.60 -15.53 0.77
C VAL A 352 13.63 -15.18 -0.71
N PRO A 353 13.35 -16.14 -1.62
CA PRO A 353 13.46 -15.91 -3.06
C PRO A 353 12.25 -15.12 -3.59
N LEU A 354 12.48 -13.95 -4.18
CA LEU A 354 11.48 -13.09 -4.82
C LEU A 354 11.75 -13.03 -6.32
N THR A 355 10.85 -13.59 -7.12
CA THR A 355 10.95 -13.54 -8.58
C THR A 355 10.35 -12.24 -9.10
N TYR A 356 11.06 -11.57 -10.00
CA TYR A 356 10.59 -10.38 -10.70
C TYR A 356 10.73 -10.54 -12.21
N SER A 357 10.01 -9.69 -12.94
CA SER A 357 10.12 -9.59 -14.39
C SER A 357 10.25 -8.13 -14.82
N ALA A 358 11.02 -7.90 -15.88
CA ALA A 358 11.09 -6.62 -16.57
C ALA A 358 9.76 -6.24 -17.26
N ASN A 359 8.83 -7.18 -17.46
CA ASN A 359 7.52 -6.91 -18.07
C ASN A 359 6.62 -6.05 -17.13
N PRO A 360 6.22 -4.84 -17.54
CA PRO A 360 5.36 -3.95 -16.74
C PRO A 360 4.03 -4.56 -16.29
N ASP A 361 3.45 -5.47 -17.06
CA ASP A 361 2.18 -6.12 -16.69
C ASP A 361 2.32 -7.10 -15.51
N GLN A 362 3.56 -7.43 -15.14
CA GLN A 362 3.93 -8.31 -14.03
C GLN A 362 4.58 -7.57 -12.86
N TRP A 363 4.70 -6.24 -12.92
CA TRP A 363 5.30 -5.47 -11.85
C TRP A 363 4.48 -5.54 -10.57
N VAL A 364 5.14 -5.97 -9.50
CA VAL A 364 4.57 -6.08 -8.16
C VAL A 364 5.52 -5.50 -7.12
N TRP A 365 4.97 -4.93 -6.05
CA TRP A 365 5.71 -4.75 -4.80
C TRP A 365 5.59 -6.01 -3.93
N ASP A 366 6.44 -6.18 -2.93
CA ASP A 366 6.33 -7.29 -1.98
C ASP A 366 6.25 -6.78 -0.54
N PHE A 367 5.72 -7.63 0.34
CA PHE A 367 5.75 -7.41 1.78
C PHE A 367 6.21 -8.66 2.51
N LEU A 368 7.15 -8.49 3.43
CA LEU A 368 7.72 -9.57 4.24
C LEU A 368 7.67 -9.21 5.72
N ILE A 369 7.35 -10.19 6.57
CA ILE A 369 7.57 -10.10 8.02
C ILE A 369 8.63 -11.11 8.41
N PHE A 370 9.74 -10.64 8.95
CA PHE A 370 10.74 -11.46 9.63
C PHE A 370 10.52 -11.36 11.14
N ARG A 371 10.29 -12.49 11.81
CA ARG A 371 10.07 -12.57 13.24
C ARG A 371 11.25 -13.23 13.92
N LYS A 372 11.74 -12.63 15.02
CA LYS A 372 12.75 -13.22 15.89
C LYS A 372 12.19 -14.51 16.54
N LYS A 373 12.95 -15.60 16.47
CA LYS A 373 12.66 -16.86 17.16
C LYS A 373 12.96 -16.69 18.66
N GLY A 374 12.08 -17.22 19.51
CA GLY A 374 12.20 -17.21 20.97
C GLY A 374 13.17 -18.26 21.49
#